data_AF-A0A524A265-F1
#
_entry.id   AF-A0A524A265-F1
#
_cell.length_a   1.000
_cell.length_b   1.000
_cell.length_c   1.000
_cell.angle_alpha   90.00
_cell.angle_beta   90.00
_cell.angle_gamma   90.00
#
_symmetry.space_group_name_H-M   'P 1'
#
loop_
_entity.id
_entity.type
_entity.pdbx_description
1 polymer ?
#
loop_
_entity_poly.entity_id
_entity_poly.type
_entity_poly.pdbx_seq_one_letter_code
_entity_poly.pdbx_strand_id
1 'polypeptide(L)'
;MSKVVHYPTEPQIEDISQRLLREAVPNPSPVLEDLVRRGFEQKLAELYEMFQQGECSLGYLAEQLDISSWEAVRLLEARGLHTTNL
;
A
#
# COMPACT_ATOMS: atom_id res chain seq x y z
N MET A 1 -0.80 13.93 -36.05
CA MET A 1 -1.60 14.06 -34.82
C MET A 1 -0.93 13.23 -33.74
N SER A 2 -0.20 13.86 -32.82
CA SER A 2 0.46 13.16 -31.72
C SER A 2 -0.57 12.87 -30.63
N LYS A 3 -0.71 11.58 -30.27
CA LYS A 3 -1.61 11.12 -29.22
C LYS A 3 -1.06 11.62 -27.89
N VAL A 4 -1.70 12.63 -27.28
CA VAL A 4 -1.35 13.09 -25.94
C VAL A 4 -1.77 11.99 -24.99
N VAL A 5 -0.79 11.24 -24.48
CA VAL A 5 -1.01 10.27 -23.40
C VAL A 5 -1.08 11.09 -22.12
N HIS A 6 -2.30 11.29 -21.60
CA HIS A 6 -2.49 11.84 -20.27
C HIS A 6 -2.07 10.79 -19.25
N TYR A 7 -0.89 10.97 -18.66
CA TYR A 7 -0.53 10.28 -17.44
C TYR A 7 -1.25 10.99 -16.28
N PRO A 8 -1.99 10.28 -15.42
CA PRO A 8 -2.59 10.89 -14.24
C PRO A 8 -1.48 11.55 -13.41
N THR A 9 -1.73 12.80 -13.02
CA THR A 9 -0.73 13.71 -12.41
C THR A 9 -0.33 13.28 -11.00
N GLU A 10 -1.02 12.31 -10.42
CA GLU A 10 -0.66 11.62 -9.19
C GLU A 10 -0.87 10.12 -9.44
N PRO A 11 0.03 9.23 -9.00
CA PRO A 11 -0.30 7.82 -8.94
C PRO A 11 -1.46 7.70 -7.97
N GLN A 12 -2.66 7.50 -8.52
CA GLN A 12 -3.75 6.89 -7.78
C GLN A 12 -3.24 5.51 -7.42
N ILE A 13 -2.57 5.40 -6.27
CA ILE A 13 -2.38 4.11 -5.65
C ILE A 13 -3.79 3.70 -5.31
N GLU A 14 -4.34 2.86 -6.18
CA GLU A 14 -5.54 2.09 -5.90
C GLU A 14 -5.43 1.65 -4.45
N ASP A 15 -6.47 1.93 -3.65
CA ASP A 15 -6.44 1.61 -2.23
C ASP A 15 -6.21 0.10 -2.10
N ILE A 16 -4.95 -0.26 -1.82
CA ILE A 16 -4.44 -1.63 -1.86
C ILE A 16 -5.32 -2.50 -0.95
N SER A 17 -5.74 -1.94 0.19
CA SER A 17 -6.62 -2.62 1.12
C SER A 17 -7.98 -2.96 0.51
N GLN A 18 -8.55 -2.06 -0.31
CA GLN A 18 -9.82 -2.28 -1.01
C GLN A 18 -9.67 -3.25 -2.18
N ARG A 19 -8.55 -3.19 -2.92
CA ARG A 19 -8.24 -4.13 -3.99
C ARG A 19 -8.16 -5.56 -3.45
N LEU A 20 -7.32 -5.78 -2.44
CA LEU A 20 -7.14 -7.08 -1.79
C LEU A 20 -8.46 -7.59 -1.18
N LEU A 21 -9.24 -6.72 -0.54
CA LEU A 21 -10.54 -7.10 0.00
C LEU A 21 -11.51 -7.59 -1.08
N ARG A 22 -11.60 -6.88 -2.21
CA ARG A 22 -12.51 -7.25 -3.30
C ARG A 22 -12.09 -8.53 -4.04
N GLU A 23 -10.79 -8.80 -4.09
CA GLU A 23 -10.25 -10.07 -4.59
C GLU A 23 -10.65 -11.24 -3.67
N ALA A 24 -10.63 -11.03 -2.34
CA ALA A 24 -10.95 -12.05 -1.36
C ALA A 24 -12.46 -12.23 -1.08
N VAL A 25 -13.23 -11.14 -1.13
CA VAL A 25 -14.64 -11.08 -0.72
C VAL A 25 -15.46 -10.39 -1.81
N PRO A 26 -16.33 -11.12 -2.54
CA PRO A 26 -17.26 -10.52 -3.48
C PRO A 26 -18.29 -9.64 -2.76
N ASN A 27 -18.45 -8.39 -3.21
CA ASN A 27 -19.38 -7.39 -2.66
C ASN A 27 -19.27 -7.20 -1.13
N PRO A 28 -18.10 -6.75 -0.62
CA PRO A 28 -17.92 -6.51 0.80
C PRO A 28 -18.91 -5.45 1.31
N SER A 29 -19.34 -5.57 2.57
CA SER A 29 -20.17 -4.54 3.18
C SER A 29 -19.33 -3.27 3.45
N PRO A 30 -19.94 -2.07 3.45
CA PRO A 30 -19.21 -0.84 3.77
C PRO A 30 -18.52 -0.85 5.14
N VAL A 31 -19.09 -1.60 6.10
CA VAL A 31 -18.49 -1.79 7.44
C VAL A 31 -17.21 -2.61 7.35
N LEU A 32 -17.19 -3.66 6.53
CA LEU A 32 -16.00 -4.47 6.31
C LEU A 32 -14.92 -3.69 5.55
N GLU A 33 -15.33 -2.91 4.54
CA GLU A 33 -14.41 -2.02 3.80
C GLU A 33 -13.71 -1.02 4.73
N ASP A 34 -14.44 -0.37 5.64
CA ASP A 34 -13.85 0.58 6.59
C ASP A 34 -12.96 -0.11 7.62
N LEU A 35 -13.35 -1.30 8.10
CA LEU A 35 -12.56 -2.09 9.04
C LEU A 35 -11.22 -2.50 8.42
N VAL A 36 -11.24 -3.02 7.20
CA VAL A 36 -10.03 -3.45 6.49
C VAL A 36 -9.11 -2.26 6.20
N ARG A 37 -9.68 -1.13 5.75
CA ARG A 37 -8.90 0.10 5.53
C ARG A 37 -8.16 0.54 6.80
N ARG A 38 -8.86 0.60 7.94
CA ARG A 38 -8.23 0.99 9.23
C ARG A 38 -7.18 -0.03 9.68
N GLY A 39 -7.47 -1.32 9.55
CA GLY A 39 -6.52 -2.38 9.91
C GLY A 39 -5.26 -2.35 9.04
N PHE A 40 -5.41 -2.07 7.75
CA PHE A 40 -4.30 -1.90 6.82
C PHE A 40 -3.41 -0.73 7.22
N GLU A 41 -3.99 0.45 7.47
CA GLU A 41 -3.22 1.64 7.88
C GLU A 41 -2.50 1.42 9.22
N GLN A 42 -3.15 0.76 10.18
CA GLN A 42 -2.52 0.42 11.46
C GLN A 42 -1.31 -0.52 11.25
N LYS A 43 -1.49 -1.60 10.48
CA LYS A 43 -0.42 -2.56 10.20
C LYS A 43 0.73 -1.93 9.41
N LEU A 44 0.42 -1.06 8.45
CA LEU A 44 1.41 -0.31 7.69
C LEU A 44 2.26 0.59 8.61
N ALA A 45 1.63 1.30 9.54
CA ALA A 45 2.34 2.16 10.49
C ALA A 45 3.32 1.36 11.36
N GLU A 46 2.88 0.23 11.92
CA GLU A 46 3.71 -0.66 12.74
C GLU A 46 4.89 -1.24 11.95
N LEU A 47 4.63 -1.78 10.76
CA LEU A 47 5.69 -2.35 9.91
C LEU A 47 6.68 -1.28 9.44
N TYR A 48 6.20 -0.07 9.15
CA TYR A 48 7.06 1.02 8.72
C TYR A 48 7.98 1.50 9.84
N GLU A 49 7.50 1.54 11.10
CA GLU A 49 8.34 1.85 12.26
C GLU A 49 9.46 0.81 12.41
N MET A 50 9.13 -0.48 12.37
CA MET A 50 10.11 -1.57 12.40
C MET A 50 11.12 -1.46 11.25
N PHE A 51 10.65 -1.13 10.04
CA PHE A 51 11.51 -0.95 8.87
C PHE A 51 12.51 0.20 9.07
N GLN A 52 12.04 1.35 9.57
CA GLN A 52 12.87 2.53 9.86
C GLN A 52 13.89 2.26 10.96
N GLN A 53 13.58 1.38 11.92
CA GLN A 53 14.51 0.95 12.96
C GLN A 53 15.49 -0.14 12.49
N GLY A 54 15.35 -0.63 11.25
CA GLY A 54 16.17 -1.72 10.72
C GLY A 54 15.81 -3.10 11.26
N GLU A 55 14.68 -3.24 11.94
CA GLU A 55 14.20 -4.51 12.51
C GLU A 55 13.61 -5.43 11.45
N CYS A 56 13.16 -4.88 10.33
CA CYS A 56 12.70 -5.66 9.18
C CYS A 56 13.16 -5.06 7.84
N SER A 57 13.09 -5.87 6.79
CA SER A 57 13.36 -5.42 5.42
C SER A 57 12.10 -4.91 4.73
N LEU A 58 12.25 -4.09 3.69
CA LEU A 58 11.13 -3.66 2.86
C LEU A 58 10.40 -4.86 2.22
N GLY A 59 11.13 -5.92 1.87
CA GLY A 59 10.54 -7.16 1.36
C GLY A 59 9.67 -7.86 2.39
N TYR A 60 10.09 -7.89 3.65
CA TYR A 60 9.28 -8.42 4.76
C TYR A 60 8.01 -7.59 4.98
N LEU A 61 8.11 -6.25 4.97
CA LEU A 61 6.94 -5.36 5.05
C LEU A 61 5.94 -5.68 3.93
N ALA A 62 6.41 -5.83 2.69
CA ALA A 62 5.57 -6.14 1.54
C ALA A 62 4.86 -7.50 1.70
N GLU A 63 5.60 -8.53 2.12
CA GLU A 63 5.05 -9.86 2.41
C GLU A 63 3.96 -9.80 3.50
N GLN A 64 4.17 -9.04 4.58
CA GLN A 64 3.19 -8.91 5.64
C GLN A 64 1.91 -8.18 5.19
N LEU A 65 1.99 -7.33 4.16
CA LEU A 65 0.82 -6.63 3.60
C LEU A 65 0.19 -7.37 2.40
N ASP A 66 0.70 -8.57 2.06
CA ASP A 66 0.29 -9.35 0.89
C ASP A 66 0.38 -8.56 -0.43
N ILE A 67 1.48 -7.83 -0.58
CA ILE A 67 1.80 -7.03 -1.78
C ILE A 67 3.20 -7.32 -2.29
N SER A 68 3.44 -6.95 -3.54
CA SER A 68 4.79 -6.98 -4.10
C SER A 68 5.69 -5.89 -3.48
N SER A 69 7.01 -6.11 -3.47
CA SER A 69 7.97 -5.08 -3.05
C SER A 69 7.87 -3.80 -3.87
N TRP A 70 7.49 -3.90 -5.14
CA TRP A 70 7.25 -2.72 -6.00
C TRP A 70 6.04 -1.93 -5.52
N GLU A 71 4.93 -2.58 -5.17
CA GLU A 71 3.78 -1.92 -4.58
C GLU A 71 4.10 -1.29 -3.22
N ALA A 72 4.90 -1.96 -2.38
CA ALA A 72 5.37 -1.40 -1.11
C ALA A 72 6.18 -0.10 -1.32
N VAL A 73 7.12 -0.08 -2.27
CA VAL A 73 7.86 1.14 -2.65
C VAL A 73 6.90 2.26 -3.02
N ARG A 74 5.95 1.99 -3.93
CA ARG A 74 4.99 2.99 -4.38
C ARG A 74 4.10 3.48 -3.24
N LEU A 75 3.61 2.56 -2.41
CA LEU A 75 2.75 2.83 -1.24
C LEU A 75 3.41 3.83 -0.28
N LEU A 76 4.70 3.64 -0.01
CA LEU A 76 5.50 4.51 0.84
C LEU A 76 5.76 5.86 0.14
N GLU A 77 6.21 5.86 -1.12
CA GLU A 77 6.45 7.09 -1.89
C GLU A 77 5.21 7.99 -1.97
N ALA A 78 4.03 7.42 -2.22
CA ALA A 78 2.77 8.17 -2.30
C ALA A 78 2.35 8.78 -0.95
N ARG A 79 2.88 8.27 0.17
CA ARG A 79 2.69 8.81 1.52
C ARG A 79 3.85 9.72 1.95
N GLY A 80 4.81 9.99 1.06
CA GLY A 80 6.01 10.78 1.37
C GLY A 80 6.97 10.08 2.34
N LEU A 81 6.86 8.76 2.45
CA LEU A 81 7.69 7.93 3.33
C LEU A 81 8.94 7.42 2.59
N HIS A 82 10.03 7.22 3.34
CA HIS A 82 11.29 6.74 2.79
C HIS A 82 11.23 5.25 2.47
N THR A 83 11.85 4.85 1.37
CA THR A 83 11.93 3.44 0.93
C THR A 83 13.26 2.78 1.28
N THR A 84 14.13 3.53 1.98
CA THR A 84 15.38 3.08 2.57
C THR A 84 15.36 3.38 4.07
N ASN A 85 16.12 2.61 4.84
CA ASN A 85 16.28 2.76 6.29
C ASN A 85 17.71 3.17 6.68
N LEU A 86 18.38 3.90 5.78
CA LEU A 86 19.73 4.45 5.94
C LEU A 86 19.68 5.98 6.04
#